data_AF-A0A0U4GLU9-F1
#
_entry.id   AF-A0A0U4GLU9-F1
#
_cell.length_a   1.000
_cell.length_b   1.000
_cell.length_c   1.000
_cell.angle_alpha   90.00
_cell.angle_beta   90.00
_cell.angle_gamma   90.00
#
_symmetry.space_group_name_H-M   'P 1'
#
loop_
_entity.id
_entity.type
_entity.pdbx_description
1 polymer ?
#
loop_
_entity_poly.entity_id
_entity_poly.type
_entity_poly.pdbx_seq_one_letter_code
_entity_poly.pdbx_strand_id
1 'polypeptide(L)'
;MNKEETTIPIDQQLDVAGSAQLSTVAVPSGDTTDNARLAGQPASRKDRFLGWLIDLVLQVLASAPFFWYMGLEAFQNPTPALMLANSANAILVYLALHGYLLHKYGQTIGKAEFGMRIEMLNGQKASLQHIVLWRYLPVILLSFVPVIGQWLTGLLDPLLIFRQDRRCLHDHIAGTQVHYCYRGDEPRTETATPAEPTEAAAVTTADTEQQR
;
A
#
# COMPACT_ATOMS: atom_id res chain seq x y z
N MET A 1 -57.90 43.42 31.77
CA MET A 1 -56.81 42.53 32.24
C MET A 1 -55.79 42.49 31.12
N ASN A 2 -54.64 43.12 31.36
CA ASN A 2 -53.65 43.50 30.35
C ASN A 2 -53.03 42.29 29.64
N LYS A 3 -52.83 42.41 28.33
CA LYS A 3 -51.91 41.56 27.57
C LYS A 3 -51.05 42.48 26.71
N GLU A 4 -49.84 42.77 27.20
CA GLU A 4 -48.72 43.17 26.36
C GLU A 4 -48.05 41.88 25.88
N GLU A 5 -47.98 41.71 24.57
CA GLU A 5 -47.33 40.60 23.90
C GLU A 5 -45.91 41.06 23.54
N THR A 6 -44.97 40.75 24.42
CA THR A 6 -43.56 41.15 24.28
C THR A 6 -42.78 40.12 23.48
N THR A 7 -42.30 40.57 22.32
CA THR A 7 -41.34 39.94 21.41
C THR A 7 -40.10 39.37 22.13
N ILE A 8 -39.75 38.13 21.84
CA ILE A 8 -38.50 37.46 22.26
C ILE A 8 -37.65 37.18 20.99
N PRO A 9 -36.32 37.44 21.02
CA PRO A 9 -35.47 37.53 19.83
C PRO A 9 -35.13 36.20 19.14
N ILE A 10 -34.95 36.31 17.82
CA ILE A 10 -34.57 35.27 16.85
C ILE A 10 -33.06 35.00 16.96
N ASP A 11 -32.63 34.19 17.93
CA ASP A 11 -31.24 33.68 17.93
C ASP A 11 -31.04 32.39 18.75
N GLN A 12 -32.12 31.64 19.04
CA GLN A 12 -32.04 30.46 19.90
C GLN A 12 -32.77 29.22 19.37
N GLN A 13 -33.01 29.13 18.06
CA GLN A 13 -33.76 28.03 17.44
C GLN A 13 -33.05 27.40 16.23
N LEU A 14 -31.71 27.43 16.24
CA LEU A 14 -30.83 26.77 15.28
C LEU A 14 -29.81 25.89 16.03
N ASP A 15 -30.31 25.12 16.98
CA ASP A 15 -29.64 23.92 17.46
C ASP A 15 -30.70 22.84 17.54
N VAL A 16 -30.35 21.62 17.12
CA VAL A 16 -31.20 20.42 16.98
C VAL A 16 -31.82 20.24 15.59
N ALA A 17 -31.34 19.19 14.92
CA ALA A 17 -31.83 18.55 13.69
C ALA A 17 -31.30 19.09 12.36
N GLY A 18 -30.17 18.53 11.90
CA GLY A 18 -29.72 18.73 10.52
C GLY A 18 -28.40 18.06 10.12
N SER A 19 -27.99 16.95 10.75
CA SER A 19 -26.77 16.22 10.41
C SER A 19 -27.06 14.81 9.92
N ALA A 20 -27.42 14.69 8.65
CA ALA A 20 -27.35 13.52 7.76
C ALA A 20 -28.28 13.86 6.58
N GLN A 21 -27.87 13.88 5.32
CA GLN A 21 -27.36 12.74 4.58
C GLN A 21 -26.60 13.25 3.35
N LEU A 22 -25.27 13.11 3.35
CA LEU A 22 -24.54 12.98 2.09
C LEU A 22 -24.53 11.48 1.79
N SER A 23 -25.39 11.07 0.86
CA SER A 23 -25.37 9.71 0.30
C SER A 23 -24.04 9.48 -0.41
N THR A 24 -23.06 8.97 0.34
CA THR A 24 -21.95 8.23 -0.25
C THR A 24 -22.57 7.04 -0.97
N VAL A 25 -22.43 7.00 -2.29
CA VAL A 25 -22.69 5.80 -3.09
C VAL A 25 -21.86 4.67 -2.49
N ALA A 26 -22.52 3.79 -1.73
CA ALA A 26 -21.92 2.59 -1.20
C ALA A 26 -21.71 1.64 -2.40
N VAL A 27 -20.51 1.68 -2.97
CA VAL A 27 -20.02 0.61 -3.83
C VAL A 27 -19.90 -0.62 -2.93
N PRO A 28 -20.61 -1.74 -3.21
CA PRO A 28 -20.52 -2.91 -2.37
C PRO A 28 -19.21 -3.63 -2.70
N SER A 29 -18.11 -3.22 -2.06
CA SER A 29 -16.85 -3.96 -2.05
C SER A 29 -16.90 -4.93 -0.87
N GLY A 30 -17.07 -6.23 -1.16
CA GLY A 30 -17.26 -7.27 -0.15
C GLY A 30 -16.04 -7.62 0.71
N ASP A 31 -15.29 -6.63 1.23
CA ASP A 31 -14.08 -6.89 2.03
C ASP A 31 -13.72 -5.78 3.05
N THR A 32 -14.72 -5.06 3.57
CA THR A 32 -14.47 -3.88 4.41
C THR A 32 -14.28 -4.21 5.90
N THR A 33 -14.73 -5.37 6.40
CA THR A 33 -14.65 -5.73 7.82
C THR A 33 -13.38 -6.48 8.22
N ASP A 34 -12.79 -7.26 7.33
CA ASP A 34 -11.65 -8.12 7.67
C ASP A 34 -10.33 -7.35 7.56
N ASN A 35 -10.16 -6.52 6.54
CA ASN A 35 -8.95 -5.70 6.36
C ASN A 35 -8.77 -4.64 7.46
N ALA A 36 -9.86 -4.11 8.03
CA ALA A 36 -9.79 -3.19 9.17
C ALA A 36 -9.19 -3.87 10.42
N ARG A 37 -9.46 -5.16 10.62
CA ARG A 37 -8.87 -5.96 11.72
C ARG A 37 -7.40 -6.30 11.46
N LEU A 38 -7.00 -6.33 10.20
CA LEU A 38 -5.66 -6.68 9.75
C LEU A 38 -4.74 -5.46 9.54
N ALA A 39 -5.26 -4.24 9.64
CA ALA A 39 -4.50 -3.02 9.39
C ALA A 39 -3.20 -2.95 10.23
N GLY A 40 -2.07 -2.64 9.57
CA GLY A 40 -0.74 -2.64 10.16
C GLY A 40 -0.10 -4.02 10.35
N GLN A 41 -0.81 -5.11 10.06
CA GLN A 41 -0.23 -6.46 10.03
C GLN A 41 0.44 -6.72 8.67
N PRO A 42 1.52 -7.53 8.64
CA PRO A 42 2.16 -7.90 7.38
C PRO A 42 1.21 -8.70 6.49
N ALA A 43 1.05 -8.24 5.25
CA ALA A 43 0.11 -8.80 4.30
C ALA A 43 0.34 -10.31 4.07
N SER A 44 -0.74 -11.07 3.88
CA SER A 44 -0.66 -12.49 3.63
C SER A 44 0.06 -12.78 2.30
N ARG A 45 0.63 -13.99 2.19
CA ARG A 45 1.32 -14.42 0.97
C ARG A 45 0.38 -14.48 -0.23
N LYS A 46 -0.86 -14.92 0.00
CA LYS A 46 -1.88 -15.07 -1.05
C LYS A 46 -2.28 -13.71 -1.61
N ASP A 47 -2.56 -12.73 -0.75
CA ASP A 47 -3.00 -11.41 -1.20
C ASP A 47 -1.88 -10.69 -1.92
N ARG A 48 -0.64 -10.84 -1.46
CA ARG A 48 0.54 -10.32 -2.18
C ARG A 48 0.71 -10.95 -3.55
N PHE A 49 0.53 -12.26 -3.67
CA PHE A 49 0.58 -12.96 -4.94
C PHE A 49 -0.55 -12.53 -5.88
N LEU A 50 -1.79 -12.47 -5.39
CA LEU A 50 -2.95 -12.07 -6.18
C LEU A 50 -2.87 -10.59 -6.60
N GLY A 51 -2.44 -9.71 -5.70
CA GLY A 51 -2.19 -8.31 -6.03
C GLY A 51 -1.10 -8.15 -7.10
N TRP A 52 0.00 -8.91 -6.99
CA TRP A 52 1.02 -8.97 -8.05
C TRP A 52 0.47 -9.53 -9.36
N LEU A 53 -0.38 -10.55 -9.32
CA LEU A 53 -0.99 -11.13 -10.52
C LEU A 53 -1.90 -10.13 -11.24
N ILE A 54 -2.69 -9.35 -10.50
CA ILE A 54 -3.50 -8.27 -11.06
C ILE A 54 -2.60 -7.22 -11.72
N ASP A 55 -1.55 -6.78 -11.01
CA ASP A 55 -0.59 -5.80 -11.54
C ASP A 55 0.08 -6.32 -12.83
N LEU A 56 0.46 -7.61 -12.86
CA LEU A 56 1.06 -8.26 -14.03
C LEU A 56 0.11 -8.28 -15.23
N VAL A 57 -1.15 -8.69 -15.01
CA VAL A 57 -2.16 -8.72 -16.09
C VAL A 57 -2.38 -7.32 -16.66
N LEU A 58 -2.53 -6.30 -15.80
CA LEU A 58 -2.68 -4.92 -16.24
C LEU A 58 -1.47 -4.44 -17.04
N GLN A 59 -0.26 -4.75 -16.56
CA GLN A 59 0.98 -4.40 -17.26
C GLN A 59 1.06 -5.05 -18.65
N VAL A 60 0.73 -6.34 -18.76
CA VAL A 60 0.76 -7.07 -20.04
C VAL A 60 -0.27 -6.51 -21.01
N LEU A 61 -1.51 -6.31 -20.56
CA LEU A 61 -2.58 -5.76 -21.40
C LEU A 61 -2.26 -4.34 -21.88
N ALA A 62 -1.77 -3.48 -21.00
CA ALA A 62 -1.40 -2.12 -21.35
C ALA A 62 -0.14 -2.05 -22.25
N SER A 63 0.74 -3.07 -22.18
CA SER A 63 1.92 -3.18 -23.05
C SER A 63 1.62 -3.86 -24.40
N ALA A 64 0.42 -4.42 -24.58
CA ALA A 64 0.06 -5.16 -25.80
C ALA A 64 0.25 -4.35 -27.11
N PRO A 65 -0.08 -3.05 -27.17
CA PRO A 65 0.17 -2.25 -28.38
C PRO A 65 1.66 -2.17 -28.75
N PHE A 66 2.56 -2.11 -27.76
CA PHE A 66 4.00 -2.10 -27.98
C PHE A 66 4.46 -3.44 -28.58
N PHE A 67 4.02 -4.57 -28.03
CA PHE A 67 4.35 -5.89 -28.58
C PHE A 67 3.76 -6.12 -29.96
N TRP A 68 2.55 -5.62 -30.21
CA TRP A 68 1.92 -5.66 -31.53
C TRP A 68 2.75 -4.88 -32.57
N TYR A 69 3.21 -3.69 -32.21
CA TYR A 69 4.01 -2.83 -33.09
C TYR A 69 5.42 -3.40 -33.34
N MET A 70 6.10 -3.88 -32.29
CA MET A 70 7.46 -4.41 -32.40
C MET A 70 7.51 -5.82 -33.02
N GLY A 71 6.43 -6.60 -32.86
CA GLY A 71 6.36 -8.02 -33.23
C GLY A 71 7.02 -8.93 -32.18
N LEU A 72 6.38 -10.06 -31.87
CA LEU A 72 6.90 -11.02 -30.88
C LEU A 72 8.21 -11.70 -31.33
N GLU A 73 8.40 -11.90 -32.63
CA GLU A 73 9.62 -12.50 -33.22
C GLU A 73 10.89 -11.70 -32.85
N ALA A 74 10.76 -10.37 -32.71
CA ALA A 74 11.88 -9.50 -32.38
C ALA A 74 12.52 -9.85 -31.01
N PHE A 75 11.77 -10.48 -30.12
CA PHE A 75 12.23 -10.85 -28.77
C PHE A 75 12.97 -12.19 -28.71
N GLN A 76 13.01 -12.97 -29.80
CA GLN A 76 13.80 -14.21 -29.83
C GLN A 76 15.30 -13.94 -29.90
N ASN A 77 15.71 -12.87 -30.59
CA ASN A 77 17.09 -12.41 -30.69
C ASN A 77 17.16 -10.90 -30.43
N PRO A 78 16.95 -10.46 -29.17
CA PRO A 78 16.73 -9.06 -28.87
C PRO A 78 18.00 -8.24 -29.07
N THR A 79 17.90 -7.16 -29.85
CA THR A 79 18.98 -6.17 -29.96
C THR A 79 19.04 -5.29 -28.71
N PRO A 80 20.19 -4.67 -28.38
CA PRO A 80 20.27 -3.74 -27.26
C PRO A 80 19.26 -2.58 -27.34
N ALA A 81 18.98 -2.10 -28.56
CA ALA A 81 17.97 -1.05 -28.79
C ALA A 81 16.56 -1.53 -28.44
N LEU A 82 16.20 -2.77 -28.84
CA LEU A 82 14.92 -3.37 -28.46
C LEU A 82 14.79 -3.56 -26.95
N MET A 83 15.86 -4.01 -26.28
CA MET A 83 15.87 -4.16 -24.83
C MET A 83 15.63 -2.81 -24.13
N LEU A 84 16.30 -1.75 -24.57
CA LEU A 84 16.11 -0.41 -24.03
C LEU A 84 14.68 0.11 -24.27
N ALA A 85 14.15 -0.09 -25.48
CA ALA A 85 12.79 0.28 -25.83
C ALA A 85 11.75 -0.48 -24.98
N ASN A 86 11.95 -1.77 -24.76
CA ASN A 86 11.08 -2.61 -23.93
C ASN A 86 11.12 -2.17 -22.46
N SER A 87 12.31 -1.89 -21.91
CA SER A 87 12.45 -1.37 -20.55
C SER A 87 11.79 0.01 -20.39
N ALA A 88 11.95 0.89 -21.38
CA ALA A 88 11.29 2.19 -21.38
C ALA A 88 9.76 2.04 -21.43
N ASN A 89 9.23 1.18 -22.31
CA ASN A 89 7.80 0.86 -22.37
C ASN A 89 7.28 0.34 -21.02
N ALA A 90 7.98 -0.62 -20.41
CA ALA A 90 7.60 -1.18 -19.12
C ALA A 90 7.50 -0.10 -18.03
N ILE A 91 8.52 0.77 -17.91
CA ILE A 91 8.54 1.87 -16.95
C ILE A 91 7.39 2.86 -17.21
N LEU A 92 7.19 3.26 -18.46
CA LEU A 92 6.15 4.23 -18.84
C LEU A 92 4.76 3.71 -18.51
N VAL A 93 4.45 2.48 -18.93
CA VAL A 93 3.16 1.83 -18.65
C VAL A 93 2.96 1.65 -17.15
N TYR A 94 3.99 1.20 -16.42
CA TYR A 94 3.92 1.01 -14.98
C TYR A 94 3.61 2.32 -14.25
N LEU A 95 4.30 3.41 -14.60
CA LEU A 95 4.06 4.73 -14.03
C LEU A 95 2.70 5.30 -14.43
N ALA A 96 2.23 5.04 -15.64
CA ALA A 96 0.89 5.45 -16.08
C ALA A 96 -0.21 4.74 -15.27
N LEU A 97 -0.06 3.44 -15.03
CA LEU A 97 -1.03 2.64 -14.28
C LEU A 97 -1.00 2.93 -12.76
N HIS A 98 0.20 3.05 -12.19
CA HIS A 98 0.37 3.03 -10.74
C HIS A 98 0.95 4.30 -10.16
N GLY A 99 1.53 5.20 -10.97
CA GLY A 99 2.32 6.33 -10.48
C GLY A 99 1.60 7.22 -9.47
N TYR A 100 0.34 7.58 -9.76
CA TYR A 100 -0.48 8.38 -8.82
C TYR A 100 -0.70 7.65 -7.49
N LEU A 101 -1.11 6.39 -7.57
CA LEU A 101 -1.45 5.57 -6.40
C LEU A 101 -0.20 5.26 -5.55
N LEU A 102 0.94 5.04 -6.22
CA LEU A 102 2.22 4.78 -5.59
C LEU A 102 2.76 6.05 -4.90
N HIS A 103 2.60 7.21 -5.53
CA HIS A 103 2.99 8.49 -4.95
C HIS A 103 2.16 8.83 -3.70
N LYS A 104 0.84 8.73 -3.83
CA LYS A 104 -0.08 9.20 -2.79
C LYS A 104 -0.22 8.19 -1.66
N TYR A 105 -0.42 6.92 -1.98
CA TYR A 105 -0.78 5.88 -1.02
C TYR A 105 0.27 4.77 -0.85
N GLY A 106 1.32 4.72 -1.70
CA GLY A 106 2.29 3.63 -1.67
C GLY A 106 1.71 2.30 -2.18
N GLN A 107 0.72 2.35 -3.07
CA GLN A 107 0.03 1.17 -3.59
C GLN A 107 0.14 1.08 -5.12
N THR A 108 0.03 -0.14 -5.63
CA THR A 108 -0.32 -0.43 -7.02
C THR A 108 -1.81 -0.80 -7.08
N ILE A 109 -2.39 -0.87 -8.29
CA ILE A 109 -3.83 -1.13 -8.43
C ILE A 109 -4.19 -2.46 -7.77
N GLY A 110 -3.46 -3.54 -8.08
CA GLY A 110 -3.68 -4.83 -7.46
C GLY A 110 -3.49 -4.81 -5.94
N LYS A 111 -2.56 -4.01 -5.42
CA LYS A 111 -2.39 -3.88 -3.95
C LYS A 111 -3.55 -3.13 -3.30
N ALA A 112 -4.08 -2.08 -3.94
CA ALA A 112 -5.21 -1.33 -3.40
C ALA A 112 -6.49 -2.18 -3.34
N GLU A 113 -6.69 -3.11 -4.27
CA GLU A 113 -7.86 -4.00 -4.25
C GLU A 113 -7.87 -4.94 -3.03
N PHE A 114 -6.70 -5.31 -2.50
CA PHE A 114 -6.56 -6.10 -1.28
C PHE A 114 -6.24 -5.25 -0.03
N GLY A 115 -6.39 -3.92 -0.12
CA GLY A 115 -6.09 -3.03 1.00
C GLY A 115 -4.64 -3.12 1.49
N MET A 116 -3.67 -3.30 0.60
CA MET A 116 -2.25 -3.41 0.96
C MET A 116 -1.48 -2.16 0.57
N ARG A 117 -0.48 -1.76 1.35
CA ARG A 117 0.45 -0.68 0.98
C ARG A 117 1.90 -1.01 1.30
N ILE A 118 2.81 -0.33 0.59
CA ILE A 118 4.24 -0.42 0.79
C ILE A 118 4.66 0.57 1.87
N GLU A 119 5.21 0.05 2.96
CA GLU A 119 5.77 0.82 4.06
C GLU A 119 7.27 0.54 4.22
N MET A 120 7.96 1.50 4.80
CA MET A 120 9.29 1.32 5.37
C MET A 120 9.19 0.44 6.62
N LEU A 121 10.29 -0.17 7.07
CA LEU A 121 10.29 -1.01 8.28
C LEU A 121 9.89 -0.25 9.56
N ASN A 122 9.97 1.08 9.56
CA ASN A 122 9.51 1.94 10.64
C ASN A 122 8.01 2.29 10.55
N GLY A 123 7.26 1.69 9.61
CA GLY A 123 5.83 1.89 9.41
C GLY A 123 5.46 3.19 8.66
N GLN A 124 6.45 3.98 8.23
CA GLN A 124 6.20 5.16 7.41
C GLN A 124 5.95 4.76 5.95
N LYS A 125 5.19 5.56 5.21
CA LYS A 125 5.05 5.36 3.76
C LYS A 125 6.41 5.52 3.08
N ALA A 126 6.77 4.55 2.25
CA ALA A 126 7.94 4.67 1.40
C ALA A 126 7.71 5.78 0.34
N SER A 127 8.63 6.74 0.24
CA SER A 127 8.52 7.78 -0.77
C SER A 127 8.62 7.19 -2.19
N LEU A 128 8.02 7.85 -3.18
CA LEU A 128 8.08 7.37 -4.57
C LEU A 128 9.53 7.22 -5.05
N GLN A 129 10.39 8.18 -4.70
CA GLN A 129 11.82 8.10 -5.01
C GLN A 129 12.48 6.87 -4.38
N HIS A 130 12.16 6.57 -3.11
CA HIS A 130 12.69 5.40 -2.42
C HIS A 130 12.23 4.11 -3.09
N ILE A 131 10.95 4.03 -3.44
CA ILE A 131 10.39 2.89 -4.17
C ILE A 131 11.09 2.73 -5.52
N VAL A 132 11.22 3.79 -6.32
CA VAL A 132 11.83 3.68 -7.67
C VAL A 132 13.31 3.32 -7.58
N LEU A 133 14.09 4.01 -6.73
CA LEU A 133 15.55 3.88 -6.67
C LEU A 133 16.04 2.67 -5.88
N TRP A 134 15.38 2.31 -4.79
CA TRP A 134 15.85 1.24 -3.91
C TRP A 134 15.09 -0.06 -4.07
N ARG A 135 13.85 -0.01 -4.55
CA ARG A 135 13.03 -1.20 -4.78
C ARG A 135 13.11 -1.69 -6.23
N TYR A 136 12.94 -0.80 -7.21
CA TYR A 136 12.86 -1.21 -8.62
C TYR A 136 14.18 -1.16 -9.37
N LEU A 137 14.99 -0.10 -9.20
CA LEU A 137 16.25 0.05 -9.92
C LEU A 137 17.20 -1.15 -9.73
N PRO A 138 17.41 -1.72 -8.51
CA PRO A 138 18.29 -2.88 -8.35
C PRO A 138 17.79 -4.12 -9.10
N VAL A 139 16.46 -4.34 -9.13
CA VAL A 139 15.83 -5.44 -9.88
C VAL A 139 16.00 -5.24 -11.38
N ILE A 140 15.79 -4.01 -11.87
CA ILE A 140 16.01 -3.65 -13.28
C ILE A 140 17.46 -3.88 -13.66
N LEU A 141 18.42 -3.37 -12.88
CA LEU A 141 19.85 -3.57 -13.14
C LEU A 141 20.23 -5.06 -13.14
N LEU A 142 19.68 -5.83 -12.20
CA LEU A 142 19.90 -7.26 -12.13
C LEU A 142 19.35 -7.99 -13.36
N SER A 143 18.23 -7.53 -13.94
CA SER A 143 17.65 -8.12 -15.16
C SER A 143 18.54 -8.01 -16.41
N PHE A 144 19.48 -7.06 -16.43
CA PHE A 144 20.47 -6.93 -17.52
C PHE A 144 21.64 -7.91 -17.41
N VAL A 145 21.79 -8.60 -16.27
CA VAL A 145 22.81 -9.64 -16.11
C VAL A 145 22.29 -10.93 -16.76
N PRO A 146 22.87 -11.39 -17.88
CA PRO A 146 22.38 -12.57 -18.59
C PRO A 146 22.47 -13.81 -17.72
N VAL A 147 21.53 -14.74 -17.93
CA VAL A 147 21.36 -15.97 -17.14
C VAL A 147 20.99 -15.65 -15.68
N ILE A 148 21.94 -15.24 -14.85
CA ILE A 148 21.75 -15.08 -13.39
C ILE A 148 20.64 -14.09 -13.05
N GLY A 149 20.55 -12.97 -13.78
CA GLY A 149 19.52 -11.95 -13.58
C GLY A 149 18.11 -12.46 -13.83
N GLN A 150 17.92 -13.22 -14.91
CA GLN A 150 16.64 -13.81 -15.28
C GLN A 150 16.19 -14.88 -14.27
N TRP A 151 17.12 -15.70 -13.77
CA TRP A 151 16.82 -16.68 -12.72
C TRP A 151 16.46 -16.00 -11.39
N LEU A 152 17.16 -14.93 -11.01
CA LEU A 152 16.91 -14.21 -9.76
C LEU A 152 15.57 -13.47 -9.75
N THR A 153 15.26 -12.71 -10.79
CA THR A 153 14.03 -11.89 -10.84
C THR A 153 12.80 -12.71 -11.24
N GLY A 154 12.97 -13.77 -12.03
CA GLY A 154 11.87 -14.61 -12.51
C GLY A 154 11.46 -15.72 -11.54
N LEU A 155 12.40 -16.29 -10.78
CA LEU A 155 12.14 -17.42 -9.87
C LEU A 155 12.36 -17.06 -8.41
N LEU A 156 13.47 -16.41 -8.05
CA LEU A 156 13.76 -16.16 -6.64
C LEU A 156 12.87 -15.09 -6.02
N ASP A 157 12.48 -14.05 -6.76
CA ASP A 157 11.53 -13.04 -6.25
C ASP A 157 10.15 -13.64 -5.85
N PRO A 158 9.51 -14.47 -6.71
CA PRO A 158 8.30 -15.20 -6.32
C PRO A 158 8.54 -16.25 -5.23
N LEU A 159 9.67 -16.98 -5.25
CA LEU A 159 9.96 -17.98 -4.22
C LEU A 159 10.17 -17.35 -2.84
N LEU A 160 10.75 -16.14 -2.78
CA LEU A 160 10.96 -15.43 -1.52
C LEU A 160 9.66 -14.92 -0.88
N ILE A 161 8.54 -14.87 -1.61
CA ILE A 161 7.21 -14.66 -1.01
C ILE A 161 6.90 -15.74 0.04
N PHE A 162 7.42 -16.96 -0.13
CA PHE A 162 7.19 -18.08 0.80
C PHE A 162 8.09 -18.06 2.04
N ARG A 163 9.00 -17.09 2.16
CA ARG A 163 9.88 -16.93 3.32
C ARG A 163 9.08 -16.48 4.57
N GLN A 164 9.62 -16.73 5.77
CA GLN A 164 8.92 -16.49 7.04
C GLN A 164 8.63 -15.00 7.31
N ASP A 165 9.56 -14.12 6.91
CA ASP A 165 9.45 -12.66 7.03
C ASP A 165 8.48 -12.03 6.02
N ARG A 166 7.94 -12.85 5.09
CA ARG A 166 7.00 -12.43 4.04
C ARG A 166 7.56 -11.21 3.27
N ARG A 167 8.84 -11.18 2.95
CA ARG A 167 9.46 -10.09 2.18
C ARG A 167 10.09 -10.65 0.91
N CYS A 168 9.87 -9.98 -0.21
CA CYS A 168 10.53 -10.32 -1.48
C CYS A 168 11.99 -9.81 -1.50
N LEU A 169 12.79 -10.18 -2.51
CA LEU A 169 14.17 -9.73 -2.61
C LEU A 169 14.24 -8.19 -2.68
N HIS A 170 13.38 -7.59 -3.50
CA HIS A 170 13.29 -6.13 -3.63
C HIS A 170 12.86 -5.44 -2.32
N ASP A 171 12.07 -6.11 -1.48
CA ASP A 171 11.65 -5.58 -0.18
C ASP A 171 12.83 -5.63 0.81
N HIS A 172 13.70 -6.63 0.70
CA HIS A 172 14.96 -6.71 1.45
C HIS A 172 15.94 -5.61 1.06
N ILE A 173 16.18 -5.44 -0.23
CA ILE A 173 17.10 -4.43 -0.75
C ILE A 173 16.61 -3.02 -0.40
N ALA A 174 15.30 -2.78 -0.52
CA ALA A 174 14.73 -1.46 -0.26
C ALA A 174 14.45 -1.15 1.22
N GLY A 175 14.56 -2.13 2.13
CA GLY A 175 14.13 -1.93 3.51
C GLY A 175 12.64 -1.62 3.63
N THR A 176 11.80 -2.29 2.82
CA THR A 176 10.34 -2.10 2.83
C THR A 176 9.61 -3.40 3.19
N GLN A 177 8.35 -3.28 3.57
CA GLN A 177 7.42 -4.39 3.79
C GLN A 177 6.02 -3.98 3.34
N VAL A 178 5.19 -4.97 2.97
CA VAL A 178 3.80 -4.73 2.57
C VAL A 178 2.87 -5.10 3.72
N HIS A 179 2.10 -4.13 4.19
CA HIS A 179 1.15 -4.26 5.30
C HIS A 179 -0.27 -3.99 4.80
N TYR A 180 -1.26 -4.51 5.52
CA TYR A 180 -2.65 -4.11 5.27
C TYR A 180 -2.91 -2.68 5.77
N CYS A 181 -3.81 -1.98 5.10
CA CYS A 181 -4.24 -0.61 5.37
C CYS A 181 -5.69 -0.43 4.90
N TYR A 182 -6.41 0.53 5.46
CA TYR A 182 -7.73 0.86 4.97
C TYR A 182 -7.65 1.72 3.70
N ARG A 183 -8.58 1.50 2.76
CA ARG A 183 -8.68 2.30 1.53
C ARG A 183 -9.05 3.75 1.90
N GLY A 184 -8.06 4.64 1.93
CA GLY A 184 -8.21 6.02 2.37
C GLY A 184 -7.45 6.38 3.66
N ASP A 185 -6.80 5.42 4.32
CA ASP A 185 -5.87 5.74 5.39
C ASP A 185 -4.73 6.60 4.84
N GLU A 186 -4.68 7.84 5.29
CA GLU A 186 -3.51 8.68 5.07
C GLU A 186 -2.28 7.92 5.61
N PRO A 187 -1.18 7.91 4.84
CA PRO A 187 0.05 7.28 5.30
C PRO A 187 0.46 7.88 6.65
N ARG A 188 0.99 7.05 7.55
CA ARG A 188 1.57 7.55 8.81
C ARG A 188 2.78 8.40 8.47
N THR A 189 2.57 9.70 8.33
CA THR A 189 3.62 10.71 8.32
C THR A 189 4.11 10.92 9.75
N GLU A 190 5.34 11.41 9.86
CA GLU A 190 6.23 11.55 11.03
C GLU A 190 5.64 12.14 12.34
N THR A 191 4.34 12.44 12.42
CA THR A 191 3.71 13.13 13.55
C THR A 191 2.83 12.27 14.46
N ALA A 192 2.72 10.96 14.22
CA ALA A 192 2.02 10.07 15.14
C ALA A 192 2.99 9.03 15.71
N THR A 193 3.76 9.45 16.72
CA THR A 193 4.09 8.56 17.83
C THR A 193 2.86 8.56 18.73
N PRO A 194 2.01 7.51 18.75
CA PRO A 194 1.22 7.29 19.94
C PRO A 194 2.24 6.98 21.03
N ALA A 195 2.39 7.87 22.00
CA ALA A 195 3.06 7.52 23.23
C ALA A 195 2.39 6.24 23.75
N GLU A 196 3.14 5.14 23.83
CA GLU A 196 2.72 4.02 24.67
C GLU A 196 2.48 4.60 26.07
N PRO A 197 1.30 4.42 26.67
CA PRO A 197 1.22 4.53 28.11
C PRO A 197 2.00 3.34 28.65
N THR A 198 3.21 3.60 29.14
CA THR A 198 4.00 2.64 29.91
C THR A 198 3.21 2.29 31.18
N GLU A 199 2.33 1.30 31.08
CA GLU A 199 1.68 0.64 32.22
C GLU A 199 2.71 -0.28 32.90
N ALA A 200 3.70 0.32 33.55
CA ALA A 200 4.70 -0.41 34.33
C ALA A 200 5.26 0.46 35.46
N ALA A 201 4.38 0.95 36.34
CA ALA A 201 4.77 1.49 37.64
C ALA A 201 3.56 1.62 38.58
N ALA A 202 3.11 0.53 39.21
CA ALA A 202 2.44 0.57 40.52
C ALA A 202 2.00 -0.84 41.01
N VAL A 203 2.93 -1.77 41.23
CA VAL A 203 2.68 -2.87 42.18
C VAL A 203 3.98 -3.25 42.88
N THR A 204 4.39 -2.45 43.87
CA THR A 204 5.21 -2.95 45.00
C THR A 204 4.83 -2.17 46.26
N THR A 205 4.74 -2.92 47.36
CA THR A 205 4.62 -2.52 48.79
C THR A 205 3.23 -2.23 49.35
N ALA A 206 2.49 -3.29 49.68
CA ALA A 206 1.71 -3.41 50.92
C ALA A 206 1.20 -4.85 51.07
N ASP A 207 1.99 -5.73 51.67
CA ASP A 207 1.49 -6.81 52.54
C ASP A 207 2.67 -7.54 53.22
N THR A 208 3.26 -6.84 54.19
CA THR A 208 4.01 -7.46 55.28
C THR A 208 3.29 -7.07 56.55
N GLU A 209 2.16 -7.70 56.85
CA GLU A 209 1.64 -7.88 58.23
C GLU A 209 0.33 -8.69 58.20
N GLN A 210 0.43 -10.00 57.98
CA GLN A 210 -0.45 -10.99 58.60
C GLN A 210 0.11 -12.39 58.33
N GLN A 211 0.28 -13.16 59.41
CA GLN A 211 0.79 -14.55 59.49
C GLN A 211 2.31 -14.72 59.73
N ARG A 212 2.78 -14.42 60.95
CA ARG A 212 3.29 -15.43 61.90
C ARG A 212 3.62 -14.84 63.25
#